data_AF-A0A1C6DPC8-F1
#
_entry.id   AF-A0A1C6DPC8-F1
#
_cell.length_a   1.000
_cell.length_b   1.000
_cell.length_c   1.000
_cell.angle_alpha   90.00
_cell.angle_beta   90.00
_cell.angle_gamma   90.00
#
_symmetry.space_group_name_H-M   'P 1'
#
loop_
_entity.id
_entity.type
_entity.pdbx_description
1 polymer ?
#
loop_
_entity_poly.entity_id
_entity_poly.type
_entity_poly.pdbx_seq_one_letter_code
_entity_poly.pdbx_strand_id
1 'polypeptide(L)'
;MIDVLPGTTVEADLRRPDAADMLLSPLFLTGGLMLSQVSQLTGLEPHVIQNWVKRGFVSPPERKKYSRRQFCRILFINMLKDVLQLEKICQLLSYVNGALADESDDLVDDSYLYTCLVRLLGRLEETPMPEDEELVRWCDEVLFDYGEPCPGARRRVSRTLRVLLTAYESARLKREAEGLIQTLEEPGD
;
A
#
# COMPACT_ATOMS: atom_id res chain seq x y z
N MET A 1 -19.17 -3.64 -5.33
CA MET A 1 -18.65 -2.30 -5.63
C MET A 1 -17.45 -2.48 -6.53
N ILE A 2 -17.18 -1.61 -7.50
CA ILE A 2 -15.88 -1.62 -8.16
C ILE A 2 -14.98 -0.81 -7.24
N ASP A 3 -14.07 -1.49 -6.55
CA ASP A 3 -13.03 -0.84 -5.76
C ASP A 3 -11.82 -0.54 -6.63
N VAL A 4 -10.91 0.25 -6.10
CA VAL A 4 -9.60 0.49 -6.72
C VAL A 4 -8.52 -0.23 -5.94
N LEU A 5 -7.45 -0.64 -6.62
CA LEU A 5 -6.25 -1.08 -5.93
C LEU A 5 -5.77 0.03 -4.96
N PRO A 6 -5.45 -0.31 -3.70
CA PRO A 6 -5.10 0.69 -2.69
C PRO A 6 -3.96 1.63 -3.12
N GLY A 7 -4.18 2.93 -2.99
CA GLY A 7 -3.20 3.94 -3.41
C GLY A 7 -3.08 4.12 -4.93
N THR A 8 -4.01 3.58 -5.71
CA THR A 8 -4.06 3.73 -7.18
C THR A 8 -5.41 4.28 -7.66
N THR A 9 -5.51 4.52 -8.96
CA THR A 9 -6.77 4.76 -9.70
C THR A 9 -7.19 3.55 -10.54
N VAL A 10 -6.61 2.37 -10.30
CA VAL A 10 -6.84 1.15 -11.09
C VAL A 10 -7.99 0.36 -10.49
N GLU A 11 -9.07 0.18 -11.24
CA GLU A 11 -10.21 -0.64 -10.83
C GLU A 11 -9.80 -2.10 -10.58
N ALA A 12 -10.34 -2.69 -9.51
CA ALA A 12 -10.03 -4.04 -9.09
C ALA A 12 -11.15 -4.68 -8.27
N ASP A 13 -11.25 -6.01 -8.36
CA ASP A 13 -12.00 -6.81 -7.40
C ASP A 13 -11.04 -7.33 -6.32
N LEU A 14 -11.02 -6.65 -5.16
CA LEU A 14 -10.09 -6.96 -4.07
C LEU A 14 -10.34 -8.35 -3.44
N ARG A 15 -11.53 -8.93 -3.64
CA ARG A 15 -11.88 -10.29 -3.15
C ARG A 15 -11.07 -11.37 -3.86
N ARG A 16 -10.47 -11.06 -5.02
CA ARG A 16 -9.57 -11.97 -5.73
C ARG A 16 -8.21 -12.05 -5.02
N PRO A 17 -7.76 -13.22 -4.56
CA PRO A 17 -6.47 -13.37 -3.88
C PRO A 17 -5.23 -12.99 -4.72
N ASP A 18 -5.39 -13.00 -6.04
CA ASP A 18 -4.37 -12.68 -7.05
C ASP A 18 -4.53 -11.27 -7.64
N ALA A 19 -5.46 -10.44 -7.15
CA ALA A 19 -5.80 -9.14 -7.75
C ALA A 19 -4.57 -8.24 -8.00
N ALA A 20 -3.71 -8.09 -6.98
CA ALA A 20 -2.51 -7.27 -7.07
C ALA A 20 -1.53 -7.82 -8.13
N ASP A 21 -1.27 -9.12 -8.12
CA ASP A 21 -0.34 -9.73 -9.07
C ASP A 21 -0.88 -9.70 -10.50
N MET A 22 -2.17 -10.00 -10.68
CA MET A 22 -2.85 -9.99 -11.97
C MET A 22 -2.79 -8.61 -12.64
N LEU A 23 -3.00 -7.54 -11.87
CA LEU A 23 -3.04 -6.17 -12.39
C LEU A 23 -1.66 -5.53 -12.49
N LEU A 24 -0.77 -5.77 -11.53
CA LEU A 24 0.54 -5.11 -11.50
C LEU A 24 1.56 -5.84 -12.37
N SER A 25 1.63 -7.17 -12.37
CA SER A 25 2.72 -7.90 -13.06
C SER A 25 2.86 -7.54 -14.55
N PRO A 26 1.78 -7.42 -15.35
CA PRO A 26 1.88 -7.03 -16.75
C PRO A 26 2.54 -5.66 -16.97
N LEU A 27 2.37 -4.71 -16.05
CA LEU A 27 2.90 -3.36 -16.14
C LEU A 27 4.43 -3.30 -16.09
N PHE A 28 5.06 -4.31 -15.47
CA PHE A 28 6.50 -4.36 -15.25
C PHE A 28 7.24 -5.31 -16.20
N LEU A 29 6.55 -5.96 -17.16
CA LEU A 29 7.18 -6.87 -18.15
C LEU A 29 8.27 -6.20 -19.00
N THR A 30 8.20 -4.88 -19.17
CA THR A 30 9.19 -4.07 -19.91
C THR A 30 10.24 -3.41 -18.98
N GLY A 31 10.37 -3.94 -17.77
CA GLY A 31 11.37 -3.58 -16.75
C GLY A 31 10.83 -2.70 -15.63
N GLY A 32 10.20 -1.57 -15.97
CA GLY A 32 9.72 -0.61 -14.98
C GLY A 32 8.94 0.55 -15.59
N LEU A 33 8.31 1.34 -14.71
CA LEU A 33 7.39 2.41 -15.10
C LEU A 33 8.09 3.75 -15.18
N MET A 34 7.84 4.51 -16.24
CA MET A 34 8.23 5.92 -16.28
C MET A 34 7.38 6.75 -15.30
N LEU A 35 7.91 7.90 -14.88
CA LEU A 35 7.21 8.82 -13.97
C LEU A 35 5.79 9.17 -14.43
N SER A 36 5.57 9.36 -15.73
CA SER A 36 4.24 9.63 -16.29
C SER A 36 3.25 8.48 -16.08
N GLN A 37 3.72 7.23 -16.19
CA GLN A 37 2.89 6.05 -15.96
C GLN A 37 2.58 5.89 -14.47
N VAL A 38 3.57 6.12 -13.58
CA VAL A 38 3.35 6.11 -12.13
C VAL A 38 2.32 7.18 -11.74
N SER A 39 2.48 8.40 -12.25
CA SER A 39 1.54 9.51 -12.04
C SER A 39 0.13 9.15 -12.50
N GLN A 40 -0.02 8.60 -13.71
CA GLN A 40 -1.31 8.18 -14.24
C GLN A 40 -2.00 7.10 -13.38
N LEU A 41 -1.25 6.09 -12.94
CA LEU A 41 -1.79 4.97 -12.17
C LEU A 41 -2.11 5.34 -10.71
N THR A 42 -1.48 6.37 -10.17
CA THR A 42 -1.65 6.79 -8.76
C THR A 42 -2.53 8.02 -8.58
N GLY A 43 -2.80 8.76 -9.67
CA GLY A 43 -3.43 10.08 -9.62
C GLY A 43 -2.54 11.16 -9.00
N LEU A 44 -1.27 10.86 -8.67
CA LEU A 44 -0.34 11.82 -8.09
C LEU A 44 0.26 12.72 -9.15
N GLU A 45 0.42 14.00 -8.83
CA GLU A 45 1.22 14.88 -9.68
C GLU A 45 2.70 14.45 -9.71
N PRO A 46 3.39 14.53 -10.86
CA PRO A 46 4.78 14.10 -11.00
C PRO A 46 5.73 14.73 -9.97
N HIS A 47 5.49 15.99 -9.59
CA HIS A 47 6.33 16.72 -8.65
C HIS A 47 6.24 16.16 -7.22
N VAL A 48 5.09 15.57 -6.84
CA VAL A 48 4.89 14.94 -5.53
C VAL A 48 5.75 13.69 -5.41
N ILE A 49 5.70 12.82 -6.43
CA ILE A 49 6.52 11.60 -6.50
C ILE A 49 8.01 11.97 -6.47
N GLN A 50 8.42 12.95 -7.26
CA GLN A 50 9.80 13.43 -7.27
C GLN A 50 10.23 14.02 -5.91
N ASN A 51 9.33 14.68 -5.19
CA ASN A 51 9.62 15.20 -3.85
C ASN A 51 9.86 14.05 -2.87
N TRP A 52 9.07 12.97 -2.91
CA TRP A 52 9.28 11.78 -2.09
C TRP A 52 10.63 11.12 -2.36
N VAL A 53 11.04 11.03 -3.63
CA VAL A 53 12.38 10.56 -4.00
C VAL A 53 13.47 11.48 -3.45
N LYS A 54 13.35 12.81 -3.64
CA LYS A 54 14.33 13.79 -3.14
C LYS A 54 14.46 13.77 -1.62
N ARG A 55 13.37 13.51 -0.89
CA ARG A 55 13.34 13.40 0.58
C ARG A 55 13.80 12.03 1.09
N GLY A 56 14.09 11.07 0.20
CA GLY A 56 14.56 9.74 0.56
C GLY A 56 13.48 8.81 1.09
N PHE A 57 12.20 9.06 0.77
CA PHE A 57 11.08 8.21 1.16
C PHE A 57 10.90 7.01 0.23
N VAL A 58 11.47 7.13 -0.97
CA VAL A 58 11.53 6.09 -2.00
C VAL A 58 12.92 6.18 -2.63
N SER A 59 13.55 5.05 -2.91
CA SER A 59 14.79 4.98 -3.67
C SER A 59 14.63 5.64 -5.06
N PRO A 60 15.69 6.23 -5.63
CA PRO A 60 15.60 6.89 -6.93
C PRO A 60 15.36 5.88 -8.06
N PRO A 61 14.60 6.25 -9.11
CA PRO A 61 14.34 5.34 -10.23
C PRO A 61 15.62 5.03 -11.02
N GLU A 62 15.79 3.77 -11.39
CA GLU A 62 16.91 3.33 -12.21
C GLU A 62 16.64 3.59 -13.70
N ARG A 63 17.56 4.27 -14.38
CA ARG A 63 17.40 4.62 -15.81
C ARG A 63 16.03 5.28 -16.11
N LYS A 64 15.55 6.10 -15.17
CA LYS A 64 14.24 6.79 -15.20
C LYS A 64 13.01 5.88 -15.11
N LYS A 65 13.19 4.62 -14.71
CA LYS A 65 12.11 3.65 -14.50
C LYS A 65 12.00 3.29 -13.02
N TYR A 66 10.78 3.35 -12.51
CA TYR A 66 10.43 2.84 -11.18
C TYR A 66 10.24 1.34 -11.25
N SER A 67 10.90 0.61 -10.36
CA SER A 67 10.70 -0.83 -10.17
C SER A 67 9.32 -1.11 -9.56
N ARG A 68 8.90 -2.38 -9.56
CA ARG A 68 7.66 -2.80 -8.89
C ARG A 68 7.70 -2.49 -7.39
N ARG A 69 8.86 -2.69 -6.75
CA ARG A 69 9.11 -2.39 -5.34
C ARG A 69 8.91 -0.90 -5.06
N GLN A 70 9.57 -0.05 -5.82
CA GLN A 70 9.43 1.40 -5.73
C GLN A 70 7.98 1.86 -5.94
N PHE A 71 7.30 1.27 -6.92
CA PHE A 71 5.90 1.57 -7.17
C PHE A 71 5.02 1.21 -5.96
N CYS A 72 5.15 0.00 -5.40
CA CYS A 72 4.41 -0.41 -4.21
C CYS A 72 4.72 0.45 -2.98
N ARG A 73 5.96 0.92 -2.79
CA ARG A 73 6.31 1.91 -1.76
C ARG A 73 5.57 3.24 -1.95
N ILE A 74 5.48 3.73 -3.19
CA ILE A 74 4.66 4.90 -3.55
C ILE A 74 3.18 4.66 -3.24
N LEU A 75 2.65 3.45 -3.50
CA LEU A 75 1.26 3.11 -3.19
C LEU A 75 0.97 3.16 -1.69
N PHE A 76 1.87 2.62 -0.84
CA PHE A 76 1.73 2.73 0.61
C PHE A 76 1.69 4.19 1.06
N ILE A 77 2.60 5.03 0.57
CA ILE A 77 2.60 6.45 0.93
C ILE A 77 1.31 7.12 0.45
N ASN A 78 0.90 6.88 -0.79
CA ASN A 78 -0.30 7.48 -1.37
C ASN A 78 -1.58 7.08 -0.64
N MET A 79 -1.70 5.81 -0.26
CA MET A 79 -2.84 5.25 0.46
C MET A 79 -3.00 5.84 1.87
N LEU A 80 -1.88 6.16 2.54
CA LEU A 80 -1.86 6.52 3.96
C LEU A 80 -1.82 8.02 4.24
N LYS A 81 -1.34 8.83 3.28
CA LYS A 81 -1.06 10.27 3.49
C LYS A 81 -2.26 11.10 3.93
N ASP A 82 -3.48 10.63 3.68
CA ASP A 82 -4.70 11.37 4.02
C ASP A 82 -5.14 11.16 5.48
N VAL A 83 -4.58 10.15 6.15
CA VAL A 83 -4.89 9.79 7.55
C VAL A 83 -3.68 9.81 8.47
N LEU A 84 -2.47 9.68 7.93
CA LEU A 84 -1.22 9.71 8.68
C LEU A 84 -0.28 10.79 8.15
N GLN A 85 0.47 11.40 9.06
CA GLN A 85 1.58 12.28 8.71
C GLN A 85 2.67 11.50 7.95
N LEU A 86 3.30 12.13 6.95
CA LEU A 86 4.36 11.50 6.15
C LEU A 86 5.49 10.96 7.02
N GLU A 87 5.85 11.64 8.10
CA GLU A 87 6.88 11.21 9.05
C GLU A 87 6.52 9.88 9.74
N LYS A 88 5.23 9.67 10.05
CA LYS A 88 4.73 8.41 10.63
C LYS A 88 4.68 7.28 9.62
N ILE A 89 4.32 7.58 8.37
CA ILE A 89 4.38 6.62 7.27
C ILE A 89 5.83 6.17 7.06
N CYS A 90 6.77 7.12 7.00
CA CYS A 90 8.19 6.81 6.86
C CYS A 90 8.72 6.00 8.06
N GLN A 91 8.30 6.33 9.28
CA GLN A 91 8.64 5.57 10.48
C GLN A 91 8.15 4.11 10.38
N LEU A 92 6.92 3.89 9.90
CA LEU A 92 6.36 2.55 9.71
C LEU A 92 7.13 1.76 8.65
N LEU A 93 7.38 2.35 7.49
CA LEU A 93 8.10 1.68 6.41
C LEU A 93 9.56 1.40 6.80
N SER A 94 10.23 2.34 7.48
CA SER A 94 11.60 2.14 7.98
C SER A 94 11.65 1.08 9.11
N TYR A 95 10.56 0.92 9.86
CA TYR A 95 10.45 -0.15 10.87
C TYR A 95 10.46 -1.55 10.25
N VAL A 96 10.09 -1.73 8.98
CA VAL A 96 10.23 -3.03 8.31
C VAL A 96 11.45 -3.09 7.40
N ASN A 97 11.74 -2.01 6.68
CA ASN A 97 12.68 -1.99 5.56
C ASN A 97 13.85 -1.02 5.73
N GLY A 98 14.11 -0.56 6.96
CA GLY A 98 15.33 0.19 7.24
C GLY A 98 15.44 1.49 6.44
N ALA A 99 16.50 1.65 5.66
CA ALA A 99 16.79 2.89 4.94
C ALA A 99 15.97 3.02 3.64
N LEU A 100 14.87 3.78 3.66
CA LEU A 100 13.93 3.86 2.52
C LEU A 100 14.49 4.35 1.17
N ALA A 101 15.62 5.04 1.17
CA ALA A 101 16.31 5.51 -0.03
C ALA A 101 17.18 4.44 -0.69
N ASP A 102 17.36 3.30 -0.02
CA ASP A 102 18.05 2.10 -0.46
C ASP A 102 17.12 0.90 -0.24
N GLU A 103 17.44 -0.25 -0.82
CA GLU A 103 16.65 -1.49 -0.67
C GLU A 103 17.51 -2.65 -0.14
N SER A 104 18.77 -2.38 0.24
CA SER A 104 19.74 -3.41 0.61
C SER A 104 19.53 -4.02 1.99
N ASP A 105 18.83 -3.31 2.89
CA ASP A 105 18.51 -3.74 4.25
C ASP A 105 17.01 -4.09 4.44
N ASP A 106 16.25 -4.17 3.35
CA ASP A 106 14.83 -4.51 3.36
C ASP A 106 14.60 -5.93 3.91
N LEU A 107 13.74 -6.05 4.93
CA LEU A 107 13.32 -7.36 5.44
C LEU A 107 12.24 -8.00 4.57
N VAL A 108 11.51 -7.21 3.79
CA VAL A 108 10.44 -7.69 2.90
C VAL A 108 10.41 -6.91 1.60
N ASP A 109 10.13 -7.60 0.50
CA ASP A 109 9.84 -6.94 -0.78
C ASP A 109 8.55 -6.14 -0.67
N ASP A 110 8.57 -4.83 -0.97
CA ASP A 110 7.38 -3.98 -0.91
C ASP A 110 6.24 -4.50 -1.80
N SER A 111 6.56 -5.14 -2.93
CA SER A 111 5.57 -5.76 -3.81
C SER A 111 4.93 -6.97 -3.15
N TYR A 112 5.70 -7.79 -2.43
CA TYR A 112 5.17 -8.91 -1.66
C TYR A 112 4.31 -8.40 -0.49
N LEU A 113 4.80 -7.43 0.27
CA LEU A 113 4.05 -6.80 1.36
C LEU A 113 2.73 -6.22 0.86
N TYR A 114 2.74 -5.58 -0.31
CA TYR A 114 1.54 -5.03 -0.94
C TYR A 114 0.57 -6.13 -1.36
N THR A 115 1.04 -7.23 -1.96
CA THR A 115 0.19 -8.40 -2.26
C THR A 115 -0.44 -8.99 -0.99
N CYS A 116 0.31 -9.10 0.11
CA CYS A 116 -0.24 -9.52 1.40
C CYS A 116 -1.34 -8.56 1.91
N LEU A 117 -1.11 -7.24 1.81
CA LEU A 117 -2.13 -6.25 2.18
C LEU A 117 -3.40 -6.41 1.33
N VAL A 118 -3.28 -6.51 0.00
CA VAL A 118 -4.44 -6.68 -0.88
C VAL A 118 -5.25 -7.94 -0.53
N ARG A 119 -4.58 -9.06 -0.19
CA ARG A 119 -5.26 -10.27 0.30
C ARG A 119 -6.03 -10.03 1.60
N LEU A 120 -5.49 -9.26 2.53
CA LEU A 120 -6.18 -8.90 3.77
C LEU A 120 -7.39 -8.00 3.50
N LEU A 121 -7.25 -7.04 2.59
CA LEU A 121 -8.36 -6.16 2.19
C LEU A 121 -9.49 -6.93 1.52
N GLY A 122 -9.17 -7.93 0.70
CA GLY A 122 -10.17 -8.84 0.15
C GLY A 122 -11.01 -9.56 1.21
N ARG A 123 -10.40 -9.88 2.37
CA ARG A 123 -11.15 -10.46 3.52
C ARG A 123 -12.04 -9.42 4.20
N LEU A 124 -11.59 -8.17 4.30
CA LEU A 124 -12.39 -7.07 4.87
C LEU A 124 -13.62 -6.71 4.04
N GLU A 125 -13.61 -7.00 2.72
CA GLU A 125 -14.81 -6.83 1.88
C GLU A 125 -15.94 -7.80 2.25
N GLU A 126 -15.60 -8.94 2.88
CA GLU A 126 -16.57 -9.99 3.23
C GLU A 126 -16.89 -10.02 4.73
N THR A 127 -16.04 -9.42 5.57
CA THR A 127 -16.12 -9.48 7.03
C THR A 127 -15.69 -8.17 7.68
N PRO A 128 -16.26 -7.78 8.84
CA PRO A 128 -15.83 -6.59 9.54
C PRO A 128 -14.37 -6.71 10.02
N MET A 129 -13.75 -5.57 10.33
CA MET A 129 -12.41 -5.55 10.93
C MET A 129 -12.38 -6.46 12.18
N PRO A 130 -11.49 -7.48 12.22
CA PRO A 130 -11.44 -8.42 13.32
C PRO A 130 -10.86 -7.78 14.59
N GLU A 131 -11.12 -8.41 15.72
CA GLU A 131 -10.43 -8.10 16.99
C GLU A 131 -8.93 -8.41 16.91
N ASP A 132 -8.16 -7.86 17.84
CA ASP A 132 -6.69 -7.87 17.79
C ASP A 132 -6.06 -9.27 17.64
N GLU A 133 -6.58 -10.28 18.34
CA GLU A 133 -6.04 -11.65 18.26
C GLU A 133 -6.28 -12.28 16.88
N GLU A 134 -7.48 -12.11 16.33
CA GLU A 134 -7.82 -12.61 15.02
C GLU A 134 -7.11 -11.84 13.90
N LEU A 135 -6.93 -10.54 14.06
CA LEU A 135 -6.16 -9.71 13.13
C LEU A 135 -4.71 -10.17 13.03
N VAL A 136 -4.08 -10.53 14.16
CA VAL A 136 -2.74 -11.12 14.17
C VAL A 136 -2.73 -12.42 13.38
N ARG A 137 -3.71 -13.30 13.60
CA ARG A 137 -3.84 -14.56 12.88
C ARG A 137 -3.97 -14.35 11.37
N TRP A 138 -4.79 -13.41 10.93
CA TRP A 138 -4.93 -13.07 9.51
C TRP A 138 -3.61 -12.59 8.89
N CYS A 139 -2.90 -11.70 9.59
CA CYS A 139 -1.59 -11.21 9.13
C CYS A 139 -0.55 -12.35 9.03
N ASP A 140 -0.56 -13.29 9.97
CA ASP A 140 0.37 -14.42 9.96
C ASP A 140 0.03 -15.45 8.87
N GLU A 141 -1.25 -15.65 8.56
CA GLU A 141 -1.74 -16.53 7.48
C GLU A 141 -1.35 -16.01 6.09
N VAL A 142 -1.47 -14.70 5.82
CA VAL A 142 -1.09 -14.14 4.50
C VAL A 142 0.43 -14.16 4.25
N LEU A 143 1.21 -14.41 5.29
CA LEU A 143 2.67 -14.57 5.23
C LEU A 143 3.11 -16.04 5.10
N PHE A 144 2.23 -16.96 4.69
CA PHE A 144 2.52 -18.41 4.66
C PHE A 144 3.79 -18.78 3.88
N ASP A 145 4.12 -18.05 2.81
CA ASP A 145 5.28 -18.25 1.94
C ASP A 145 6.43 -17.24 2.20
N TYR A 146 6.33 -16.43 3.26
CA TYR A 146 7.37 -15.47 3.62
C TYR A 146 8.63 -16.19 4.12
N GLY A 147 9.70 -16.11 3.32
CA GLY A 147 11.03 -16.60 3.69
C GLY A 147 11.71 -15.63 4.67
N GLU A 148 11.65 -15.95 5.96
CA GLU A 148 12.19 -15.09 7.02
C GLU A 148 13.73 -14.94 6.90
N PRO A 149 14.25 -13.73 6.58
CA PRO A 149 15.68 -13.54 6.32
C PRO A 149 16.52 -13.55 7.59
N CYS A 150 15.93 -13.18 8.73
CA CYS A 150 16.56 -13.19 10.04
C CYS A 150 15.51 -13.36 11.15
N PRO A 151 15.87 -13.90 12.33
CA PRO A 151 14.93 -14.12 13.42
C PRO A 151 14.13 -12.86 13.80
N GLY A 152 12.80 -12.99 13.82
CA GLY A 152 11.88 -11.93 14.21
C GLY A 152 11.44 -10.99 13.08
N ALA A 153 11.98 -11.15 11.86
CA ALA A 153 11.54 -10.37 10.71
C ALA A 153 10.06 -10.65 10.38
N ARG A 154 9.60 -11.91 10.47
CA ARG A 154 8.18 -12.25 10.25
C ARG A 154 7.26 -11.47 11.16
N ARG A 155 7.63 -11.35 12.44
CA ARG A 155 6.87 -10.57 13.44
C ARG A 155 6.87 -9.08 13.11
N ARG A 156 7.95 -8.52 12.57
CA ARG A 156 8.01 -7.11 12.13
C ARG A 156 7.09 -6.89 10.93
N VAL A 157 7.10 -7.79 9.95
CA VAL A 157 6.22 -7.73 8.77
C VAL A 157 4.76 -7.84 9.18
N SER A 158 4.40 -8.83 10.00
CA SER A 158 3.03 -9.03 10.53
C SER A 158 2.52 -7.78 11.27
N ARG A 159 3.33 -7.19 12.16
CA ARG A 159 2.98 -5.92 12.83
C ARG A 159 2.79 -4.76 11.87
N THR A 160 3.59 -4.71 10.80
CA THR A 160 3.47 -3.66 9.77
C THR A 160 2.16 -3.81 9.02
N LEU A 161 1.80 -5.03 8.61
CA LEU A 161 0.51 -5.34 7.96
C LEU A 161 -0.68 -4.90 8.83
N ARG A 162 -0.63 -5.13 10.14
CA ARG A 162 -1.67 -4.66 11.08
C ARG A 162 -1.86 -3.15 11.00
N VAL A 163 -0.77 -2.37 11.08
CA VAL A 163 -0.84 -0.91 11.00
C VAL A 163 -1.35 -0.46 9.63
N LEU A 164 -0.88 -1.09 8.55
CA LEU A 164 -1.34 -0.80 7.19
C LEU A 164 -2.85 -1.02 7.05
N LEU A 165 -3.36 -2.15 7.56
CA LEU A 165 -4.77 -2.49 7.49
C LEU A 165 -5.63 -1.53 8.31
N THR A 166 -5.23 -1.23 9.55
CA THR A 166 -5.93 -0.27 10.42
C THR A 166 -5.97 1.13 9.80
N ALA A 167 -4.86 1.59 9.21
CA ALA A 167 -4.80 2.90 8.60
C ALA A 167 -5.60 2.97 7.28
N TYR A 168 -5.59 1.90 6.48
CA TYR A 168 -6.46 1.80 5.31
C TYR A 168 -7.94 1.91 5.70
N GLU A 169 -8.36 1.16 6.71
CA GLU A 169 -9.75 1.18 7.17
C GLU A 169 -10.14 2.56 7.72
N SER A 170 -9.22 3.22 8.44
CA SER A 170 -9.41 4.60 8.90
C SER A 170 -9.61 5.57 7.71
N ALA A 171 -8.87 5.39 6.62
CA ALA A 171 -9.03 6.19 5.40
C ALA A 171 -10.35 5.89 4.67
N ARG A 172 -10.82 4.64 4.70
CA ARG A 172 -12.13 4.25 4.16
C ARG A 172 -13.27 4.92 4.94
N LEU A 173 -13.26 4.81 6.26
CA LEU A 173 -14.26 5.44 7.15
C LEU A 173 -14.25 6.97 7.05
N LYS A 174 -13.07 7.59 6.92
CA LYS A 174 -12.95 9.03 6.67
C LYS A 174 -13.64 9.43 5.37
N ARG A 175 -13.38 8.73 4.26
CA ARG A 175 -14.01 9.01 2.95
C ARG A 175 -15.52 8.81 3.00
N GLU A 176 -15.99 7.79 3.71
CA GLU A 176 -17.42 7.55 3.94
C GLU A 176 -18.07 8.73 4.68
N ALA A 177 -17.45 9.20 5.77
CA ALA A 177 -17.93 10.36 6.51
C ALA A 177 -17.93 11.64 5.66
N GLU A 178 -16.89 11.88 4.87
CA GLU A 178 -16.82 13.02 3.94
C GLU A 178 -17.90 12.96 2.86
N GLY A 179 -18.19 11.76 2.33
CA GLY A 179 -19.28 11.53 1.38
C GLY A 179 -20.65 11.83 2.00
N LEU A 180 -20.90 11.35 3.23
CA LEU A 180 -22.13 11.65 3.97
C LEU A 180 -22.31 13.15 4.19
N ILE A 181 -21.24 13.91 4.48
CA ILE A 181 -21.30 15.36 4.62
C ILE A 181 -21.73 16.03 3.32
N GLN A 182 -21.20 15.59 2.18
CA GLN A 182 -21.57 16.16 0.87
C GLN A 182 -23.08 15.97 0.57
N THR A 183 -23.66 14.84 0.97
CA THR A 183 -25.11 14.62 0.82
C THR A 183 -25.98 15.55 1.67
N LEU A 184 -25.45 16.16 2.73
CA LEU A 184 -26.17 17.15 3.54
C LEU A 184 -26.23 18.53 2.87
N GLU A 185 -25.31 18.81 1.94
CA GLU A 185 -25.22 20.09 1.22
C GLU A 185 -26.10 20.11 -0.04
N GLU A 186 -26.62 18.96 -0.46
CA GLU A 186 -27.61 18.86 -1.53
C GLU A 186 -28.98 19.34 -0.99
N PRO A 187 -29.58 20.40 -1.57
CA PRO A 187 -30.91 20.82 -1.15
C PRO A 187 -31.89 19.68 -1.43
N GLY A 188 -32.55 19.20 -0.38
CA GLY A 188 -33.64 18.23 -0.53
C GLY A 188 -34.69 18.78 -1.50
N ASP A 189 -35.15 17.92 -2.41
CA ASP A 189 -36.31 18.15 -3.30
C ASP A 189 -37.52 18.71 -2.53
#